data_AF-A0A374UMJ4-F1
#
_entry.id   AF-A0A374UMJ4-F1
#
_cell.length_a   1.000
_cell.length_b   1.000
_cell.length_c   1.000
_cell.angle_alpha   90.00
_cell.angle_beta   90.00
_cell.angle_gamma   90.00
#
_symmetry.space_group_name_H-M   'P 1'
#
loop_
_entity.id
_entity.type
_entity.pdbx_description
1 polymer ?
#
loop_
_entity_poly.entity_id
_entity_poly.type
_entity_poly.pdbx_seq_one_letter_code
_entity_poly.pdbx_strand_id
1 'polypeptide(L)'
;MAANENINIDSELKKLAQELYSDLGLDLSTAVNLFLKQSLREQKIPFEIKRESDEEGFFDTLKSFSKKSEYSSFAEIVNHTAD
;
A
#
# COMPACT_ATOMS: atom_id res chain seq x y z
N MET A 1 -2.45 -8.30 25.66
CA MET A 1 -1.37 -7.28 25.66
C MET A 1 -1.64 -6.35 24.49
N ALA A 2 -1.91 -5.07 24.74
CA ALA A 2 -1.89 -4.05 23.70
C ALA A 2 -0.48 -3.48 23.65
N ALA A 3 0.19 -3.55 22.50
CA ALA A 3 1.45 -2.84 22.30
C ALA A 3 1.13 -1.35 22.13
N ASN A 4 1.86 -0.49 22.84
CA ASN A 4 1.72 0.96 22.69
C ASN A 4 2.81 1.43 21.71
N GLU A 5 2.45 1.51 20.43
CA GLU A 5 3.35 2.02 19.40
C GLU A 5 3.17 3.53 19.25
N ASN A 6 4.27 4.27 19.25
CA ASN A 6 4.24 5.73 19.13
C ASN A 6 4.33 6.12 17.66
N ILE A 7 3.19 6.46 17.05
CA ILE A 7 3.11 6.88 15.65
C ILE A 7 3.24 8.40 15.59
N ASN A 8 4.22 8.89 14.84
CA ASN A 8 4.36 10.32 14.57
C ASN A 8 3.31 10.74 13.54
N ILE A 9 2.34 11.54 13.99
CA ILE A 9 1.27 12.10 13.17
C ILE A 9 1.33 13.61 13.38
N ASP A 10 1.22 14.36 12.27
CA ASP A 10 1.07 15.81 12.33
C ASP A 10 -0.11 16.20 13.24
N SER A 11 0.05 17.28 14.01
CA SER A 11 -0.94 17.67 15.02
C SER A 11 -2.28 18.07 14.42
N GLU A 12 -2.27 18.78 13.28
CA GLU A 12 -3.50 19.17 12.59
C GLU A 12 -4.17 17.93 11.97
N LEU A 13 -3.40 17.07 11.32
CA LEU A 13 -3.92 15.81 10.77
C LEU A 13 -4.56 14.94 11.84
N LYS A 14 -3.92 14.81 13.01
CA LYS A 14 -4.45 14.04 14.14
C LYS A 14 -5.78 14.61 14.63
N LYS A 15 -5.88 15.94 14.77
CA LYS A 15 -7.10 16.61 15.22
C LYS A 15 -8.24 16.39 14.23
N LEU A 16 -8.00 16.62 12.94
CA LEU A 16 -9.00 16.41 11.88
C LEU A 16 -9.47 14.94 11.83
N ALA A 17 -8.55 13.99 11.96
CA ALA A 17 -8.89 12.57 12.00
C ALA A 17 -9.74 12.23 13.24
N GLN A 18 -9.42 12.78 14.41
CA GLN A 18 -10.21 12.56 15.63
C GLN A 18 -11.63 13.11 15.53
N GLU A 19 -11.80 14.30 14.97
CA GLU A 19 -13.12 14.89 14.72
C GLU A 19 -13.93 13.99 13.78
N LEU A 20 -13.36 13.63 12.62
CA LEU A 20 -14.02 12.74 11.66
C LEU A 20 -14.43 11.39 12.28
N TYR A 21 -13.52 10.71 12.96
CA TYR A 21 -13.83 9.39 13.52
C TYR A 21 -14.82 9.48 14.67
N SER A 22 -14.75 10.54 15.49
CA SER A 22 -15.73 10.78 16.56
C SER A 22 -17.14 10.98 15.98
N ASP A 23 -17.27 11.71 14.88
CA ASP A 23 -18.55 11.89 14.18
C ASP A 23 -19.09 10.56 13.62
N LEU A 24 -18.20 9.63 13.28
CA LEU A 24 -18.52 8.26 12.87
C LEU A 24 -18.75 7.29 14.04
N GLY A 25 -18.62 7.75 15.30
CA GLY A 25 -18.77 6.92 16.50
C GLY A 25 -17.57 6.01 16.79
N LEU A 26 -16.38 6.37 16.34
CA LEU A 26 -15.14 5.62 16.51
C LEU A 26 -14.06 6.50 17.17
N ASP A 27 -13.20 5.89 17.99
CA ASP A 27 -11.96 6.57 18.39
C ASP A 27 -10.85 6.34 17.34
N LEU A 28 -9.84 7.21 17.36
CA LEU A 28 -8.71 7.13 16.42
C LEU A 28 -8.00 5.77 16.52
N SER A 29 -7.89 5.21 17.72
CA SER A 29 -7.26 3.91 17.97
C SER A 29 -8.02 2.77 17.29
N THR A 30 -9.36 2.78 17.33
CA THR A 30 -10.19 1.78 16.66
C THR A 30 -10.07 1.92 15.14
N ALA A 31 -10.05 3.14 14.62
CA ALA A 31 -9.86 3.38 13.19
C ALA A 31 -8.50 2.85 12.68
N VAL A 32 -7.41 3.12 13.41
CA VAL A 32 -6.07 2.60 13.07
C VAL A 32 -6.04 1.08 13.13
N ASN A 33 -6.64 0.47 14.16
CA ASN A 33 -6.72 -0.99 14.24
C ASN A 33 -7.54 -1.60 13.09
N LEU A 34 -8.63 -0.95 12.69
CA LEU A 34 -9.45 -1.37 11.56
C LEU A 34 -8.64 -1.32 10.26
N PHE A 35 -7.90 -0.24 10.04
CA PHE A 35 -7.00 -0.08 8.90
C PHE A 35 -5.98 -1.23 8.80
N LEU A 36 -5.31 -1.57 9.91
CA LEU A 36 -4.32 -2.65 9.93
C LEU A 36 -4.96 -4.02 9.67
N LYS A 37 -6.09 -4.31 10.31
CA LYS A 37 -6.84 -5.57 10.09
C LYS A 37 -7.27 -5.70 8.63
N GLN A 38 -7.77 -4.63 8.05
CA GLN A 38 -8.21 -4.60 6.66
C GLN A 38 -7.04 -4.83 5.70
N SER A 39 -5.90 -4.19 5.98
CA SER A 39 -4.66 -4.38 5.21
C SER A 39 -4.19 -5.83 5.22
N LEU A 40 -4.21 -6.46 6.40
CA LEU A 40 -3.82 -7.86 6.57
C LEU A 40 -4.81 -8.82 5.91
N ARG A 41 -6.12 -8.53 5.98
CA ARG A 41 -7.15 -9.37 5.36
C ARG A 41 -7.04 -9.38 3.85
N GLU A 42 -6.79 -8.22 3.24
CA GLU A 42 -6.82 -8.06 1.78
C GLU A 42 -5.43 -8.03 1.14
N GLN A 43 -4.37 -8.12 1.95
CA GLN A 43 -2.97 -8.09 1.50
C GLN A 43 -2.66 -6.90 0.59
N LYS A 44 -3.26 -5.74 0.91
CA LYS A 44 -3.10 -4.48 0.15
C LYS A 44 -3.33 -3.28 1.07
N ILE A 45 -3.00 -2.09 0.58
CA ILE A 45 -3.40 -0.84 1.24
C ILE A 45 -4.93 -0.70 1.14
N PRO A 46 -5.65 -0.44 2.25
CA PRO A 46 -7.11 -0.50 2.33
C PRO A 46 -7.74 0.83 1.90
N PHE A 47 -7.17 1.46 0.89
CA PHE A 47 -7.72 2.59 0.16
C PHE A 47 -7.12 2.59 -1.24
N GLU A 48 -7.79 3.24 -2.17
CA GLU A 48 -7.28 3.39 -3.53
C GLU A 48 -6.19 4.47 -3.55
N ILE A 49 -5.02 4.15 -4.08
CA ILE A 49 -3.91 5.11 -4.20
C ILE A 49 -4.05 5.83 -5.55
N LYS A 50 -4.41 7.11 -5.50
CA LYS A 50 -4.51 8.00 -6.68
C LYS A 50 -3.55 9.17 -6.55
N ARG A 51 -3.03 9.64 -7.68
CA ARG A 51 -2.30 10.91 -7.77
C ARG A 51 -3.33 12.01 -8.07
N GLU A 52 -3.14 13.21 -7.51
CA GLU A 52 -4.04 14.37 -7.74
C GLU A 52 -4.08 14.84 -9.20
N SER A 53 -3.20 14.34 -10.05
CA SER A 53 -3.17 14.62 -11.49
C SER A 53 -3.61 13.39 -12.27
N ASP A 54 -4.62 13.57 -13.11
CA ASP A 54 -5.18 12.56 -13.99
C ASP A 54 -4.12 11.85 -14.87
N GLU A 55 -4.45 10.61 -15.22
CA GLU A 55 -3.87 9.74 -16.27
C GLU A 55 -2.63 8.91 -15.87
N GLU A 56 -2.84 7.59 -15.81
CA GLU A 56 -1.89 6.52 -15.47
C GLU A 56 -1.62 6.32 -13.96
N GLY A 57 -2.43 5.46 -13.34
CA GLY A 57 -2.25 5.08 -11.95
C GLY A 57 -0.97 4.27 -11.74
N PHE A 58 -0.40 4.34 -10.53
CA PHE A 58 0.77 3.56 -10.11
C PHE A 58 0.63 2.05 -10.40
N PHE A 59 -0.58 1.51 -10.35
CA PHE A 59 -0.87 0.13 -10.72
C PHE A 59 -0.70 -0.16 -12.21
N ASP A 60 -1.00 0.78 -13.10
CA ASP A 60 -0.76 0.64 -14.54
C ASP A 60 0.73 0.70 -14.84
N THR A 61 1.47 1.54 -14.10
CA THR A 61 2.94 1.54 -14.11
C THR A 61 3.51 0.21 -13.57
N LEU A 62 3.01 -0.34 -12.47
CA LEU A 62 3.47 -1.65 -11.96
C LEU A 62 3.14 -2.80 -12.92
N LYS A 63 1.96 -2.77 -13.56
CA LYS A 63 1.60 -3.73 -14.61
C LYS A 63 2.54 -3.64 -15.81
N SER A 64 2.97 -2.44 -16.19
CA SER A 64 3.93 -2.27 -17.29
C SER A 64 5.32 -2.81 -16.93
N PHE A 65 5.77 -2.67 -15.69
CA PHE A 65 7.01 -3.27 -15.18
C PHE A 65 6.96 -4.81 -15.13
N SER A 66 5.83 -5.41 -14.75
CA SER A 66 5.71 -6.88 -14.70
C SER A 66 5.70 -7.55 -16.08
N LYS A 67 5.40 -6.83 -17.18
CA LYS A 67 5.33 -7.40 -18.53
C LYS A 67 6.68 -7.48 -19.25
N LYS A 68 7.71 -6.80 -18.72
CA LYS A 68 9.06 -6.81 -19.32
C LYS A 68 9.91 -7.93 -18.70
N SER A 69 9.65 -9.17 -19.10
CA SER A 69 10.53 -10.29 -18.79
C SER A 69 11.83 -10.17 -19.60
N GLU A 70 12.76 -9.33 -19.14
CA GLU A 70 14.15 -9.24 -19.62
C GLU A 70 15.01 -10.43 -19.13
N TYR A 71 14.46 -11.64 -19.10
CA TYR A 71 15.20 -12.86 -18.76
C TYR A 71 15.34 -13.85 -19.92
N SER A 72 14.81 -13.53 -21.10
CA SER A 72 15.04 -14.34 -22.31
C SER A 72 16.54 -14.44 -22.66
N SER A 73 17.33 -13.40 -22.35
CA SER A 73 18.76 -13.38 -22.66
C SER A 73 19.58 -14.40 -21.86
N PHE A 74 19.22 -14.69 -20.60
CA PHE A 74 20.00 -15.65 -19.81
C PHE A 74 19.68 -17.09 -20.25
N ALA A 75 18.40 -17.40 -20.50
CA ALA A 75 17.97 -18.72 -20.99
C ALA A 75 18.57 -19.09 -22.35
N GLU A 76 18.81 -18.09 -23.22
CA GLU A 76 19.43 -18.29 -24.52
C GLU A 76 20.93 -18.61 -24.40
N ILE A 77 21.63 -17.99 -23.45
CA ILE A 77 23.06 -18.22 -23.22
C ILE A 77 23.32 -19.59 -22.58
N VAL A 78 22.52 -20.01 -21.59
CA VAL A 78 22.73 -21.33 -20.96
C VAL A 78 22.45 -22.52 -21.89
N ASN A 79 21.55 -22.36 -22.86
CA ASN A 79 21.31 -23.40 -23.86
C ASN A 79 22.47 -23.56 -24.86
N HIS A 80 23.34 -22.55 -24.99
CA HIS A 80 24.46 -22.59 -25.93
C HIS A 80 25.78 -23.09 -25.30
N THR A 81 25.81 -23.27 -23.97
CA THR A 81 26.95 -23.83 -23.20
C THR A 81 26.74 -25.29 -22.80
N ALA A 82 25.66 -25.93 -23.25
CA ALA A 82 25.30 -27.31 -22.92
C ALA A 82 25.66 -28.33 -24.03
N ASP A 83 26.42 -27.91 -25.05
CA ASP A 83 27.09 -28.79 -26.03
C ASP A 83 28.62 -28.69 -25.89
#